data_AF-B5HUS3-F1
#
_entry.id   AF-B5HUS3-F1
#
_cell.length_a   1.000
_cell.length_b   1.000
_cell.length_c   1.000
_cell.angle_alpha   90.00
_cell.angle_beta   90.00
_cell.angle_gamma   90.00
#
_symmetry.space_group_name_H-M   'P 1'
#
loop_
_entity.id
_entity.type
_entity.pdbx_description
1 polymer ?
#
loop_
_entity_poly.entity_id
_entity_poly.type
_entity_poly.pdbx_seq_one_letter_code
_entity_poly.pdbx_strand_id
1 'polypeptide(L)'
;MPVSAAAQAHHHGTAPVTESATAKREKQEVLNLLSAYRTGDQAAFKVINPKKFIQHDPAVADGVAGLRSWLTAAPKGKISVHPVRVLVDGSYVAVHSETDLPTGTTVSFDVFRFEQGRIVEHWDSRQAVTAPNASGHTELDGATTVKDLGKTRYDKARVDTGMQEVFVQRQLSKFGEPIWSSKEYRQHHYGDVQDGVAGAKPVLDAVADGSLAYTKINKVLGEGNFVLTIGQGTVQGTPTAYYDLFRLDKGKIVEHWDVLTPLTAPAQAKNANGEFDFPQDQLSTNAS
;
A
#
# COMPACT_ATOMS: atom_id res chain seq x y z
N MET A 1 -56.19 -28.98 -9.31
CA MET A 1 -55.88 -28.44 -7.96
C MET A 1 -55.68 -29.62 -7.02
N PRO A 2 -54.67 -29.63 -6.13
CA PRO A 2 -53.49 -28.77 -6.00
C PRO A 2 -52.20 -29.66 -5.82
N VAL A 3 -50.96 -29.24 -5.54
CA VAL A 3 -50.29 -27.97 -5.19
C VAL A 3 -48.88 -28.06 -5.79
N SER A 4 -48.40 -27.01 -6.45
CA SER A 4 -47.00 -26.84 -6.84
C SER A 4 -46.19 -26.36 -5.62
N ALA A 5 -45.16 -27.10 -5.21
CA ALA A 5 -44.22 -26.66 -4.19
C ALA A 5 -43.16 -25.75 -4.85
N ALA A 6 -43.33 -24.44 -4.69
CA ALA A 6 -42.29 -23.47 -5.01
C ALA A 6 -41.18 -23.55 -3.94
N ALA A 7 -39.96 -23.92 -4.35
CA ALA A 7 -38.78 -23.80 -3.53
C ALA A 7 -38.46 -22.30 -3.33
N GLN A 8 -38.63 -21.82 -2.10
CA GLN A 8 -38.12 -20.52 -1.69
C GLN A 8 -36.59 -20.61 -1.62
N ALA A 9 -35.92 -19.95 -2.57
CA ALA A 9 -34.51 -19.64 -2.45
C ALA A 9 -34.34 -18.66 -1.28
N HIS A 10 -33.90 -19.16 -0.13
CA HIS A 10 -33.45 -18.33 0.97
C HIS A 10 -32.17 -17.60 0.55
N HIS A 11 -32.32 -16.38 0.02
CA HIS A 11 -31.25 -15.39 0.02
C HIS A 11 -30.89 -15.09 1.49
N HIS A 12 -29.88 -15.81 2.00
CA HIS A 12 -29.18 -15.39 3.20
C HIS A 12 -28.39 -14.13 2.84
N GLY A 13 -29.02 -12.97 3.01
CA GLY A 13 -28.31 -11.70 3.05
C GLY A 13 -27.38 -11.74 4.25
N THR A 14 -26.09 -12.01 4.01
CA THR A 14 -25.06 -11.86 5.03
C THR A 14 -25.06 -10.40 5.48
N ALA A 15 -25.08 -10.19 6.80
CA ALA A 15 -24.98 -8.86 7.37
C ALA A 15 -23.72 -8.15 6.83
N PRO A 16 -23.78 -6.83 6.56
CA PRO A 16 -22.63 -6.11 6.03
C PRO A 16 -21.44 -6.27 7.00
N VAL A 17 -20.31 -6.73 6.46
CA VAL A 17 -19.06 -6.82 7.22
C VAL A 17 -18.63 -5.40 7.57
N THR A 18 -18.45 -5.13 8.86
CA THR A 18 -17.97 -3.84 9.36
C THR A 18 -16.55 -3.97 9.90
N GLU A 19 -15.81 -2.86 9.85
CA GLU A 19 -14.47 -2.76 10.43
C GLU A 19 -14.47 -3.14 11.93
N SER A 20 -13.51 -3.97 12.33
CA SER A 20 -13.40 -4.46 13.71
C SER A 20 -12.94 -3.37 14.68
N ALA A 21 -13.25 -3.52 15.97
CA ALA A 21 -12.76 -2.60 17.00
C ALA A 21 -11.22 -2.57 17.08
N THR A 22 -10.57 -3.71 16.86
CA THR A 22 -9.11 -3.82 16.81
C THR A 22 -8.55 -3.00 15.65
N ALA A 23 -9.11 -3.13 14.45
CA ALA A 23 -8.68 -2.38 13.28
C ALA A 23 -8.80 -0.86 13.51
N LYS A 24 -9.96 -0.40 14.01
CA LYS A 24 -10.18 1.01 14.37
C LYS A 24 -9.13 1.54 15.35
N ARG A 25 -8.84 0.76 16.39
CA ARG A 25 -7.85 1.11 17.41
C ARG A 25 -6.46 1.22 16.79
N GLU A 26 -6.03 0.25 16.00
CA GLU A 26 -4.68 0.20 15.41
C GLU A 26 -4.48 1.33 14.38
N LYS A 27 -5.48 1.65 13.56
CA LYS A 27 -5.47 2.86 12.71
C LYS A 27 -5.26 4.11 13.56
N GLN A 28 -6.04 4.27 14.62
CA GLN A 28 -5.94 5.45 15.48
C GLN A 28 -4.58 5.55 16.18
N GLU A 29 -4.02 4.43 16.63
CA GLU A 29 -2.70 4.38 17.26
C GLU A 29 -1.58 4.77 16.28
N VAL A 30 -1.64 4.31 15.02
CA VAL A 30 -0.71 4.75 13.97
C VAL A 30 -0.88 6.24 13.66
N LEU A 31 -2.12 6.73 13.51
CA LEU A 31 -2.38 8.15 13.27
C LEU A 31 -1.85 9.05 14.41
N ASN A 32 -2.00 8.61 15.66
CA ASN A 32 -1.45 9.31 16.82
C ASN A 32 0.08 9.31 16.79
N LEU A 33 0.71 8.19 16.44
CA LEU A 33 2.16 8.09 16.31
C LEU A 33 2.70 9.04 15.22
N LEU A 34 2.10 9.03 14.04
CA LEU A 34 2.49 9.90 12.93
C LEU A 34 2.31 11.39 13.29
N SER A 35 1.22 11.73 13.98
CA SER A 35 1.01 13.10 14.51
C SER A 35 2.12 13.50 15.49
N ALA A 36 2.60 12.54 16.29
CA ALA A 36 3.67 12.77 17.26
C ALA A 36 5.02 13.12 16.64
N TYR A 37 5.24 12.83 15.34
CA TYR A 37 6.46 13.24 14.64
C TYR A 37 6.56 14.77 14.58
N ARG A 38 5.42 15.46 14.41
CA ARG A 38 5.35 16.92 14.45
C ARG A 38 5.30 17.48 15.86
N THR A 39 4.44 16.89 16.71
CA THR A 39 4.12 17.47 18.03
C THR A 39 5.17 17.16 19.10
N GLY A 40 5.90 16.05 18.93
CA GLY A 40 6.82 15.51 19.93
C GLY A 40 6.13 14.78 21.08
N ASP A 41 4.84 14.42 20.95
CA ASP A 41 4.08 13.71 21.98
C ASP A 41 4.70 12.35 22.30
N GLN A 42 5.37 12.26 23.45
CA GLN A 42 6.03 11.05 23.91
C GLN A 42 5.05 9.93 24.26
N ALA A 43 3.77 10.24 24.57
CA ALA A 43 2.79 9.24 24.92
C ALA A 43 2.45 8.34 23.72
N ALA A 44 2.37 8.91 22.51
CA ALA A 44 2.07 8.17 21.29
C ALA A 44 3.11 7.07 20.99
N PHE A 45 4.38 7.29 21.34
CA PHE A 45 5.45 6.29 21.16
C PHE A 45 5.28 5.03 22.02
N LYS A 46 4.39 5.03 23.03
CA LYS A 46 4.14 3.85 23.88
C LYS A 46 3.45 2.69 23.15
N VAL A 47 2.86 2.95 21.98
CA VAL A 47 2.34 1.88 21.11
C VAL A 47 3.48 1.01 20.58
N ILE A 48 4.70 1.55 20.43
CA ILE A 48 5.83 0.80 19.89
C ILE A 48 6.41 -0.11 20.98
N ASN A 49 6.67 -1.37 20.63
CA ASN A 49 7.37 -2.31 21.49
C ASN A 49 8.88 -2.04 21.44
N PRO A 50 9.51 -1.51 22.52
CA PRO A 50 10.91 -1.11 22.47
C PRO A 50 11.89 -2.27 22.37
N LYS A 51 11.45 -3.51 22.62
CA LYS A 51 12.30 -4.71 22.58
C LYS A 51 12.23 -5.47 21.25
N LYS A 52 11.21 -5.16 20.43
CA LYS A 52 10.92 -5.91 19.20
C LYS A 52 10.87 -5.03 17.95
N PHE A 53 10.82 -3.71 18.09
CA PHE A 53 10.68 -2.81 16.95
C PHE A 53 11.84 -2.94 15.98
N ILE A 54 11.52 -3.37 14.76
CA ILE A 54 12.43 -3.45 13.62
C ILE A 54 12.08 -2.31 12.65
N GLN A 55 13.09 -1.57 12.21
CA GLN A 55 12.96 -0.49 11.25
C GLN A 55 13.63 -0.89 9.92
N HIS A 56 12.89 -0.81 8.82
CA HIS A 56 13.36 -1.14 7.48
C HIS A 56 13.79 0.10 6.65
N ASP A 57 13.34 1.33 6.99
CA ASP A 57 13.79 2.55 6.29
C ASP A 57 15.33 2.65 6.36
N PRO A 58 16.05 2.54 5.23
CA PRO A 58 17.51 2.55 5.23
C PRO A 58 18.11 3.87 5.72
N ALA A 59 17.34 4.97 5.75
CA ALA A 59 17.76 6.26 6.28
C ALA A 59 17.66 6.37 7.82
N VAL A 60 17.04 5.38 8.48
CA VAL A 60 16.79 5.36 9.93
C VAL A 60 17.53 4.18 10.55
N ALA A 61 18.24 4.43 11.66
CA ALA A 61 18.88 3.35 12.41
C ALA A 61 17.81 2.44 13.03
N ASP A 62 18.18 1.19 13.32
CA ASP A 62 17.20 0.23 13.85
C ASP A 62 16.67 0.61 15.25
N GLY A 63 15.51 0.06 15.59
CA GLY A 63 14.89 0.20 16.90
C GLY A 63 14.30 1.58 17.19
N VAL A 64 13.61 1.67 18.34
CA VAL A 64 12.94 2.92 18.78
C VAL A 64 13.95 4.04 19.00
N ALA A 65 15.17 3.71 19.38
CA ALA A 65 16.25 4.68 19.53
C ALA A 65 16.60 5.34 18.19
N GLY A 66 16.73 4.55 17.11
CA GLY A 66 17.03 5.07 15.79
C GLY A 66 15.93 5.96 15.24
N LEU A 67 14.66 5.57 15.40
CA LEU A 67 13.50 6.42 15.06
C LEU A 67 13.53 7.75 15.83
N ARG A 68 13.76 7.72 17.15
CA ARG A 68 13.87 8.94 17.97
C ARG A 68 15.00 9.83 17.51
N SER A 69 16.18 9.26 17.25
CA SER A 69 17.34 10.01 16.76
C SER A 69 17.04 10.68 15.42
N TRP A 70 16.40 9.98 14.48
CA TRP A 70 15.99 10.55 13.20
C TRP A 70 15.02 11.72 13.38
N LEU A 71 13.99 11.57 14.21
CA LEU A 71 13.03 12.65 14.49
C LEU A 71 13.68 13.88 15.12
N THR A 72 14.64 13.68 16.03
CA THR A 72 15.35 14.79 16.71
C THR A 72 16.44 15.45 15.85
N ALA A 73 16.84 14.82 14.73
CA ALA A 73 17.80 15.41 13.81
C ALA A 73 17.19 16.55 12.98
N ALA A 74 15.87 16.55 12.80
CA ALA A 74 15.14 17.66 12.21
C ALA A 74 14.77 18.71 13.27
N PRO A 75 14.71 20.02 12.91
CA PRO A 75 14.16 21.02 13.81
C PRO A 75 12.73 20.68 14.20
N LYS A 76 12.35 20.97 15.45
CA LYS A 76 11.02 20.63 15.98
C LYS A 76 9.91 21.17 15.07
N GLY A 77 8.95 20.30 14.73
CA GLY A 77 7.80 20.64 13.88
C GLY A 77 8.09 20.69 12.39
N LYS A 78 9.29 20.30 11.93
CA LYS A 78 9.65 20.24 10.50
C LYS A 78 9.39 18.89 9.83
N ILE A 79 8.97 17.89 10.60
CA ILE A 79 8.46 16.63 10.08
C ILE A 79 6.97 16.64 10.35
N SER A 80 6.15 16.61 9.30
CA SER A 80 4.69 16.55 9.40
C SER A 80 4.15 15.54 8.42
N VAL A 81 3.39 14.57 8.91
CA VAL A 81 2.75 13.55 8.09
C VAL A 81 1.27 13.90 7.98
N HIS A 82 0.74 13.87 6.75
CA HIS A 82 -0.67 14.12 6.43
C HIS A 82 -1.27 12.86 5.79
N PRO A 83 -1.82 11.95 6.61
CA PRO A 83 -2.42 10.70 6.14
C PRO A 83 -3.63 10.96 5.23
N VAL A 84 -3.66 10.31 4.06
CA VAL A 84 -4.75 10.38 3.08
C VAL A 84 -5.58 9.10 3.09
N ARG A 85 -4.92 7.94 3.16
CA ARG A 85 -5.58 6.62 3.24
C ARG A 85 -4.93 5.81 4.34
N VAL A 86 -5.74 5.11 5.14
CA VAL A 86 -5.27 4.23 6.20
C VAL A 86 -6.01 2.90 6.09
N LEU A 87 -5.25 1.84 5.82
CA LEU A 87 -5.75 0.49 5.59
C LEU A 87 -5.29 -0.46 6.68
N VAL A 88 -6.13 -1.40 7.09
CA VAL A 88 -5.78 -2.50 8.01
C VAL A 88 -6.00 -3.84 7.32
N ASP A 89 -4.97 -4.69 7.36
CA ASP A 89 -5.05 -6.09 6.93
C ASP A 89 -4.35 -7.01 7.94
N GLY A 90 -5.15 -7.80 8.67
CA GLY A 90 -4.64 -8.67 9.72
C GLY A 90 -3.89 -7.89 10.79
N SER A 91 -2.57 -8.05 10.85
CA SER A 91 -1.69 -7.35 11.80
C SER A 91 -0.95 -6.17 11.17
N TYR A 92 -1.31 -5.75 9.97
CA TYR A 92 -0.65 -4.65 9.27
C TYR A 92 -1.55 -3.42 9.19
N VAL A 93 -0.98 -2.24 9.39
CA VAL A 93 -1.57 -0.95 9.08
C VAL A 93 -0.74 -0.31 7.98
N ALA A 94 -1.34 -0.02 6.82
CA ALA A 94 -0.69 0.72 5.74
C ALA A 94 -1.25 2.14 5.67
N VAL A 95 -0.39 3.13 5.50
CA VAL A 95 -0.74 4.55 5.42
C VAL A 95 -0.18 5.12 4.13
N HIS A 96 -1.06 5.73 3.33
CA HIS A 96 -0.66 6.56 2.21
C HIS A 96 -0.70 8.02 2.67
N SER A 97 0.42 8.74 2.59
CA SER A 97 0.54 10.09 3.14
C SER A 97 1.33 11.04 2.25
N GLU A 98 1.02 12.33 2.40
CA GLU A 98 1.95 13.41 2.10
C GLU A 98 2.78 13.71 3.35
N THR A 99 4.11 13.78 3.23
CA THR A 99 4.99 14.05 4.36
C THR A 99 5.91 15.23 4.03
N ASP A 100 5.79 16.29 4.83
CA ASP A 100 6.70 17.42 4.83
C ASP A 100 7.98 17.04 5.59
N LEU A 101 9.11 17.03 4.89
CA LEU A 101 10.44 16.84 5.47
C LEU A 101 11.27 18.12 5.31
N PRO A 102 12.34 18.31 6.12
CA PRO A 102 13.29 19.40 5.90
C PRO A 102 13.92 19.41 4.49
N THR A 103 13.93 18.27 3.80
CA THR A 103 14.50 18.07 2.46
C THR A 103 13.48 18.26 1.33
N GLY A 104 12.22 18.54 1.63
CA GLY A 104 11.12 18.64 0.66
C GLY A 104 9.95 17.72 1.01
N THR A 105 8.81 17.97 0.37
CA THR A 105 7.58 17.18 0.56
C THR A 105 7.66 15.90 -0.26
N THR A 106 7.18 14.81 0.33
CA THR A 106 7.18 13.47 -0.27
C THR A 106 5.80 12.86 -0.22
N VAL A 107 5.50 11.96 -1.16
CA VAL A 107 4.41 11.00 -1.05
C VAL A 107 5.01 9.66 -0.60
N SER A 108 4.38 9.02 0.38
CA SER A 108 4.86 7.78 0.98
C SER A 108 3.77 6.75 1.19
N PHE A 109 4.19 5.49 1.19
CA PHE A 109 3.49 4.41 1.86
C PHE A 109 4.30 3.97 3.08
N ASP A 110 3.69 4.06 4.26
CA ASP A 110 4.24 3.55 5.52
C ASP A 110 3.46 2.28 5.91
N VAL A 111 4.15 1.21 6.27
CA VAL A 111 3.54 -0.06 6.71
C VAL A 111 4.01 -0.40 8.11
N PHE A 112 3.08 -0.58 9.04
CA PHE A 112 3.34 -0.94 10.43
C PHE A 112 2.82 -2.33 10.71
N ARG A 113 3.61 -3.21 11.34
CA ARG A 113 3.13 -4.49 11.86
C ARG A 113 2.89 -4.42 13.36
N PHE A 114 1.76 -4.98 13.78
CA PHE A 114 1.34 -5.13 15.16
C PHE A 114 1.61 -6.55 15.68
N GLU A 115 1.96 -6.65 16.96
CA GLU A 115 1.96 -7.89 17.71
C GLU A 115 1.48 -7.58 19.13
N GLN A 116 0.48 -8.32 19.61
CA GLN A 116 -0.12 -8.12 20.95
C GLN A 116 -0.52 -6.65 21.21
N GLY A 117 -1.07 -6.01 20.17
CA GLY A 117 -1.57 -4.64 20.21
C GLY A 117 -0.49 -3.56 20.29
N ARG A 118 0.76 -3.88 19.98
CA ARG A 118 1.89 -2.93 19.86
C ARG A 118 2.55 -3.00 18.49
N ILE A 119 3.08 -1.88 18.02
CA ILE A 119 3.89 -1.83 16.81
C ILE A 119 5.24 -2.51 17.07
N VAL A 120 5.60 -3.44 16.21
CA VAL A 120 6.86 -4.21 16.29
C VAL A 120 7.70 -4.11 15.02
N GLU A 121 7.20 -3.52 13.95
CA GLU A 121 7.93 -3.44 12.68
C GLU A 121 7.41 -2.29 11.82
N HIS A 122 8.28 -1.68 11.02
CA HIS A 122 7.96 -0.58 10.13
C HIS A 122 8.75 -0.61 8.82
N TRP A 123 8.07 -0.47 7.70
CA TRP A 123 8.62 -0.26 6.36
C TRP A 123 8.10 1.06 5.79
N ASP A 124 8.88 1.74 4.95
CA ASP A 124 8.38 2.83 4.15
C ASP A 124 8.99 2.85 2.74
N SER A 125 8.22 3.42 1.81
CA SER A 125 8.71 3.78 0.49
C SER A 125 8.17 5.16 0.18
N ARG A 126 9.04 6.04 -0.33
CA ARG A 126 8.71 7.45 -0.58
C ARG A 126 9.39 7.99 -1.84
N GLN A 127 8.74 8.96 -2.46
CA GLN A 127 9.28 9.75 -3.56
C GLN A 127 8.90 11.22 -3.38
N ALA A 128 9.62 12.13 -4.05
CA ALA A 128 9.23 13.53 -4.07
C ALA A 128 7.87 13.70 -4.76
N VAL A 129 7.06 14.63 -4.27
CA VAL A 129 5.81 15.00 -4.96
C VAL A 129 6.10 15.59 -6.34
N THR A 130 5.25 15.31 -7.31
CA THR A 130 5.38 15.79 -8.68
C THR A 130 4.21 16.69 -9.08
N ALA A 131 4.27 17.26 -10.29
CA ALA A 131 3.13 17.94 -10.88
C ALA A 131 2.04 16.92 -11.25
N PRO A 132 0.76 17.32 -11.33
CA PRO A 132 -0.30 16.44 -11.80
C PRO A 132 0.05 15.77 -13.14
N ASN A 133 -0.33 14.51 -13.29
CA ASN A 133 -0.05 13.72 -14.49
C ASN A 133 -0.82 14.23 -15.72
N ALA A 134 -0.65 13.55 -16.86
CA ALA A 134 -1.30 13.91 -18.12
C ALA A 134 -2.85 13.90 -18.08
N SER A 135 -3.46 13.29 -17.07
CA SER A 135 -4.90 13.31 -16.79
C SER A 135 -5.31 14.32 -15.70
N GLY A 136 -4.36 15.07 -15.13
CA GLY A 136 -4.59 16.08 -14.10
C GLY A 136 -4.74 15.51 -12.68
N HIS A 137 -4.33 14.26 -12.45
CA HIS A 137 -4.37 13.60 -11.14
C HIS A 137 -3.04 13.76 -10.40
N THR A 138 -3.11 13.84 -9.08
CA THR A 138 -1.93 13.84 -8.21
C THR A 138 -1.70 12.45 -7.65
N GLU A 139 -0.55 12.21 -7.05
CA GLU A 139 -0.26 10.95 -6.36
C GLU A 139 -1.18 10.73 -5.14
N LEU A 140 -1.94 11.74 -4.71
CA LEU A 140 -2.70 11.73 -3.46
C LEU A 140 -4.22 11.86 -3.66
N ASP A 141 -4.71 12.45 -4.75
CA ASP A 141 -6.14 12.67 -4.99
C ASP A 141 -6.90 11.35 -5.27
N GLY A 142 -8.21 11.45 -5.48
CA GLY A 142 -9.07 10.29 -5.74
C GLY A 142 -9.74 9.69 -4.50
N ALA A 143 -10.22 8.45 -4.60
CA ALA A 143 -11.06 7.86 -3.56
C ALA A 143 -10.29 7.50 -2.28
N THR A 144 -10.87 7.77 -1.11
CA THR A 144 -10.30 7.44 0.21
C THR A 144 -11.18 6.53 1.07
N THR A 145 -12.44 6.35 0.70
CA THR A 145 -13.40 5.57 1.50
C THR A 145 -13.33 4.08 1.17
N VAL A 146 -12.96 3.27 2.17
CA VAL A 146 -13.03 1.80 2.10
C VAL A 146 -14.47 1.32 2.00
N LYS A 147 -14.75 0.45 1.03
CA LYS A 147 -16.04 -0.22 0.80
C LYS A 147 -15.82 -1.72 0.65
N ASP A 148 -16.90 -2.50 0.59
CA ASP A 148 -16.83 -3.92 0.24
C ASP A 148 -15.89 -4.75 1.14
N LEU A 149 -15.89 -4.51 2.45
CA LEU A 149 -15.07 -5.25 3.44
C LEU A 149 -15.22 -6.78 3.33
N GLY A 150 -16.39 -7.28 2.92
CA GLY A 150 -16.60 -8.72 2.70
C GLY A 150 -15.90 -9.29 1.46
N LYS A 151 -15.33 -8.47 0.58
CA LYS A 151 -14.65 -8.88 -0.67
C LYS A 151 -13.13 -8.78 -0.61
N THR A 152 -12.54 -8.33 0.49
CA THR A 152 -11.09 -8.09 0.60
C THR A 152 -10.25 -9.25 0.10
N ARG A 153 -10.56 -10.49 0.51
CA ARG A 153 -9.81 -11.67 0.05
C ARG A 153 -9.88 -11.86 -1.47
N TYR A 154 -11.07 -11.66 -2.04
CA TYR A 154 -11.30 -11.79 -3.47
C TYR A 154 -10.55 -10.69 -4.25
N ASP A 155 -10.67 -9.44 -3.81
CA ASP A 155 -10.03 -8.30 -4.46
C ASP A 155 -8.50 -8.38 -4.37
N LYS A 156 -7.93 -8.80 -3.23
CA LYS A 156 -6.49 -9.10 -3.09
C LYS A 156 -6.02 -10.13 -4.10
N ALA A 157 -6.72 -11.26 -4.23
CA ALA A 157 -6.36 -12.32 -5.16
C ALA A 157 -6.44 -11.85 -6.62
N ARG A 158 -7.41 -11.00 -6.96
CA ARG A 158 -7.53 -10.42 -8.31
C ARG A 158 -6.36 -9.51 -8.66
N VAL A 159 -6.00 -8.62 -7.75
CA VAL A 159 -4.86 -7.71 -7.94
C VAL A 159 -3.56 -8.48 -8.03
N ASP A 160 -3.31 -9.42 -7.11
CA ASP A 160 -2.11 -10.27 -7.16
C ASP A 160 -2.02 -11.03 -8.49
N THR A 161 -3.11 -11.66 -8.94
CA THR A 161 -3.15 -12.34 -10.25
C THR A 161 -2.80 -11.37 -11.39
N GLY A 162 -3.40 -10.17 -11.41
CA GLY A 162 -3.11 -9.16 -12.42
C GLY A 162 -1.64 -8.75 -12.43
N MET A 163 -1.07 -8.43 -11.26
CA MET A 163 0.32 -8.03 -11.12
C MET A 163 1.29 -9.13 -11.53
N GLN A 164 1.02 -10.38 -11.12
CA GLN A 164 1.82 -11.53 -11.49
C GLN A 164 1.79 -11.78 -13.00
N GLU A 165 0.62 -11.81 -13.62
CA GLU A 165 0.49 -12.16 -15.03
C GLU A 165 0.98 -11.05 -15.95
N VAL A 166 0.55 -9.80 -15.72
CA VAL A 166 0.87 -8.68 -16.61
C VAL A 166 2.30 -8.21 -16.42
N PHE A 167 2.74 -7.98 -15.17
CA PHE A 167 3.99 -7.27 -14.90
C PHE A 167 5.15 -8.23 -14.63
N VAL A 168 4.97 -9.22 -13.75
CA VAL A 168 6.05 -10.17 -13.42
C VAL A 168 6.30 -11.16 -14.57
N GLN A 169 5.24 -11.76 -15.12
CA GLN A 169 5.30 -12.72 -16.22
C GLN A 169 5.26 -12.05 -17.60
N ARG A 170 5.14 -10.71 -17.64
CA ARG A 170 5.18 -9.88 -18.86
C ARG A 170 4.12 -10.26 -19.90
N GLN A 171 2.97 -10.77 -19.48
CA GLN A 171 1.85 -11.09 -20.37
C GLN A 171 1.00 -9.84 -20.65
N LEU A 172 1.62 -8.84 -21.32
CA LEU A 172 1.05 -7.49 -21.48
C LEU A 172 -0.32 -7.46 -22.16
N SER A 173 -0.65 -8.46 -22.98
CA SER A 173 -1.97 -8.60 -23.61
C SER A 173 -3.11 -8.83 -22.62
N LYS A 174 -2.80 -9.15 -21.36
CA LYS A 174 -3.77 -9.30 -20.27
C LYS A 174 -4.07 -8.00 -19.53
N PHE A 175 -3.37 -6.91 -19.82
CA PHE A 175 -3.69 -5.60 -19.26
C PHE A 175 -4.99 -5.08 -19.90
N GLY A 176 -6.00 -4.82 -19.05
CA GLY A 176 -7.36 -4.51 -19.48
C GLY A 176 -8.38 -5.49 -18.92
N GLU A 177 -9.52 -5.61 -19.60
CA GLU A 177 -10.59 -6.52 -19.18
C GLU A 177 -10.11 -7.98 -19.16
N PRO A 178 -10.50 -8.79 -18.16
CA PRO A 178 -11.51 -8.53 -17.13
C PRO A 178 -10.96 -7.96 -15.81
N ILE A 179 -9.66 -7.69 -15.70
CA ILE A 179 -9.03 -7.27 -14.42
C ILE A 179 -9.03 -5.75 -14.27
N TRP A 180 -8.58 -5.01 -15.28
CA TRP A 180 -8.66 -3.55 -15.31
C TRP A 180 -9.91 -3.11 -16.07
N SER A 181 -10.66 -2.19 -15.47
CA SER A 181 -11.84 -1.62 -16.10
C SER A 181 -11.43 -0.81 -17.33
N SER A 182 -11.88 -1.25 -18.50
CA SER A 182 -11.67 -0.51 -19.76
C SER A 182 -12.36 0.86 -19.79
N LYS A 183 -13.34 1.08 -18.90
CA LYS A 183 -14.18 2.27 -18.87
C LYS A 183 -13.80 3.25 -17.75
N GLU A 184 -13.38 2.74 -16.60
CA GLU A 184 -13.29 3.53 -15.37
C GLU A 184 -11.88 3.61 -14.79
N TYR A 185 -10.89 2.95 -15.40
CA TYR A 185 -9.52 2.94 -14.89
C TYR A 185 -8.91 4.35 -14.88
N ARG A 186 -8.60 4.85 -13.69
CA ARG A 186 -7.90 6.11 -13.46
C ARG A 186 -6.51 5.86 -12.90
N GLN A 187 -5.55 6.66 -13.33
CA GLN A 187 -4.14 6.50 -12.97
C GLN A 187 -3.62 7.72 -12.24
N HIS A 188 -2.81 7.50 -11.21
CA HIS A 188 -2.17 8.55 -10.40
C HIS A 188 -0.64 8.52 -10.47
N HIS A 189 -0.06 7.58 -11.22
CA HIS A 189 1.37 7.63 -11.58
C HIS A 189 1.70 8.98 -12.22
N TYR A 190 2.86 9.53 -11.87
CA TYR A 190 3.33 10.82 -12.34
C TYR A 190 3.69 10.81 -13.84
N GLY A 191 3.88 12.00 -14.42
CA GLY A 191 4.34 12.16 -15.80
C GLY A 191 3.25 11.93 -16.85
N ASP A 192 3.61 11.25 -17.94
CA ASP A 192 2.81 11.21 -19.17
C ASP A 192 1.74 10.09 -19.22
N VAL A 193 1.52 9.37 -18.11
CA VAL A 193 0.53 8.29 -18.07
C VAL A 193 -0.87 8.88 -17.93
N GLN A 194 -1.76 8.47 -18.83
CA GLN A 194 -3.15 8.92 -18.87
C GLN A 194 -4.09 7.86 -18.31
N ASP A 195 -5.29 8.31 -17.95
CA ASP A 195 -6.43 7.45 -17.63
C ASP A 195 -6.76 6.46 -18.76
N GLY A 196 -7.44 5.38 -18.35
CA GLY A 196 -7.92 4.34 -19.23
C GLY A 196 -6.83 3.34 -19.63
N VAL A 197 -7.27 2.16 -20.05
CA VAL A 197 -6.37 1.06 -20.42
C VAL A 197 -5.44 1.46 -21.58
N ALA A 198 -5.92 2.27 -22.52
CA ALA A 198 -5.10 2.80 -23.61
C ALA A 198 -4.06 3.83 -23.12
N GLY A 199 -4.38 4.61 -22.09
CA GLY A 199 -3.47 5.60 -21.49
C GLY A 199 -2.28 4.98 -20.77
N ALA A 200 -2.36 3.70 -20.40
CA ALA A 200 -1.27 2.94 -19.80
C ALA A 200 -0.21 2.46 -20.82
N LYS A 201 -0.37 2.73 -22.12
CA LYS A 201 0.57 2.29 -23.16
C LYS A 201 2.04 2.63 -22.85
N PRO A 202 2.41 3.84 -22.38
CA PRO A 202 3.80 4.14 -22.05
C PRO A 202 4.39 3.21 -20.98
N VAL A 203 3.60 2.83 -19.97
CA VAL A 203 4.01 1.87 -18.93
C VAL A 203 4.20 0.48 -19.53
N LEU A 204 3.26 0.02 -20.37
CA LEU A 204 3.38 -1.29 -21.02
C LEU A 204 4.56 -1.36 -21.99
N ASP A 205 4.86 -0.29 -22.72
CA ASP A 205 6.04 -0.20 -23.58
C ASP A 205 7.33 -0.31 -22.74
N ALA A 206 7.40 0.38 -21.59
CA ALA A 206 8.53 0.29 -20.67
C ALA A 206 8.71 -1.12 -20.08
N VAL A 207 7.61 -1.85 -19.83
CA VAL A 207 7.69 -3.26 -19.44
C VAL A 207 8.12 -4.16 -20.61
N ALA A 208 7.69 -3.84 -21.83
CA ALA A 208 8.04 -4.59 -23.03
C ALA A 208 9.53 -4.46 -23.38
N ASP A 209 10.12 -3.27 -23.26
CA ASP A 209 11.53 -3.04 -23.54
C ASP A 209 12.46 -3.34 -22.34
N GLY A 210 11.89 -3.53 -21.14
CA GLY A 210 12.61 -3.89 -19.93
C GLY A 210 13.16 -2.69 -19.14
N SER A 211 12.85 -1.45 -19.55
CA SER A 211 13.15 -0.25 -18.78
C SER A 211 12.31 -0.14 -17.50
N LEU A 212 11.18 -0.84 -17.41
CA LEU A 212 10.45 -1.10 -16.18
C LEU A 212 10.29 -2.61 -15.99
N ALA A 213 10.96 -3.20 -15.01
CA ALA A 213 10.90 -4.64 -14.76
C ALA A 213 10.37 -4.92 -13.37
N TYR A 214 9.31 -5.74 -13.28
CA TYR A 214 8.87 -6.35 -12.03
C TYR A 214 9.46 -7.75 -11.93
N THR A 215 10.12 -8.07 -10.82
CA THR A 215 10.73 -9.40 -10.62
C THR A 215 10.00 -10.23 -9.58
N LYS A 216 9.39 -9.60 -8.56
CA LYS A 216 8.64 -10.30 -7.52
C LYS A 216 7.65 -9.38 -6.82
N ILE A 217 6.46 -9.91 -6.51
CA ILE A 217 5.55 -9.34 -5.51
C ILE A 217 5.87 -9.97 -4.15
N ASN A 218 6.27 -9.16 -3.19
CA ASN A 218 6.73 -9.57 -1.87
C ASN A 218 5.61 -9.56 -0.82
N LYS A 219 4.65 -8.63 -0.94
CA LYS A 219 3.52 -8.50 -0.01
C LYS A 219 2.26 -8.04 -0.75
N VAL A 220 1.11 -8.53 -0.30
CA VAL A 220 -0.21 -8.06 -0.72
C VAL A 220 -1.04 -7.78 0.52
N LEU A 221 -1.38 -6.51 0.75
CA LEU A 221 -2.24 -6.03 1.84
C LEU A 221 -3.54 -5.52 1.24
N GLY A 222 -4.67 -5.70 1.93
CA GLY A 222 -5.93 -5.13 1.47
C GLY A 222 -6.95 -4.91 2.58
N GLU A 223 -7.76 -3.88 2.40
CA GLU A 223 -8.93 -3.61 3.23
C GLU A 223 -10.09 -3.19 2.33
N GLY A 224 -11.18 -3.94 2.39
CA GLY A 224 -12.30 -3.77 1.48
C GLY A 224 -11.87 -3.81 0.03
N ASN A 225 -12.19 -2.75 -0.71
CA ASN A 225 -11.91 -2.57 -2.11
C ASN A 225 -10.57 -1.89 -2.41
N PHE A 226 -9.69 -1.72 -1.43
CA PHE A 226 -8.31 -1.25 -1.63
C PHE A 226 -7.32 -2.40 -1.44
N VAL A 227 -6.32 -2.48 -2.32
CA VAL A 227 -5.25 -3.48 -2.27
C VAL A 227 -3.92 -2.82 -2.58
N LEU A 228 -2.96 -2.94 -1.66
CA LEU A 228 -1.57 -2.52 -1.83
C LEU A 228 -0.72 -3.74 -2.16
N THR A 229 0.02 -3.71 -3.27
CA THR A 229 1.09 -4.67 -3.58
C THR A 229 2.44 -4.03 -3.34
N ILE A 230 3.33 -4.76 -2.67
CA ILE A 230 4.71 -4.33 -2.44
C ILE A 230 5.60 -5.32 -3.18
N GLY A 231 6.39 -4.82 -4.13
CA GLY A 231 7.21 -5.63 -5.01
C GLY A 231 8.58 -5.02 -5.28
N GLN A 232 9.37 -5.74 -6.06
CA GLN A 232 10.73 -5.35 -6.40
C GLN A 232 11.03 -5.60 -7.88
N GLY A 233 12.06 -4.93 -8.37
CA GLY A 233 12.56 -5.07 -9.73
C GLY A 233 13.47 -3.91 -10.11
N THR A 234 13.35 -3.37 -11.33
CA THR A 234 14.25 -2.30 -11.79
C THR A 234 13.56 -1.23 -12.64
N VAL A 235 13.95 0.03 -12.45
CA VAL A 235 13.65 1.15 -13.36
C VAL A 235 14.94 1.58 -14.04
N GLN A 236 15.00 1.49 -15.36
CA GLN A 236 16.20 1.76 -16.18
C GLN A 236 17.45 1.04 -15.65
N GLY A 237 17.28 -0.22 -15.22
CA GLY A 237 18.33 -1.04 -14.62
C GLY A 237 18.68 -0.71 -13.16
N THR A 238 18.11 0.35 -12.57
CA THR A 238 18.27 0.69 -11.15
C THR A 238 17.34 -0.18 -10.31
N PRO A 239 17.82 -0.93 -9.31
CA PRO A 239 16.96 -1.67 -8.38
C PRO A 239 15.98 -0.76 -7.67
N THR A 240 14.70 -1.11 -7.70
CA THR A 240 13.59 -0.25 -7.23
C THR A 240 12.56 -1.09 -6.47
N ALA A 241 12.05 -0.53 -5.37
CA ALA A 241 10.86 -1.00 -4.67
C ALA A 241 9.61 -0.35 -5.29
N TYR A 242 8.55 -1.15 -5.44
CA TYR A 242 7.26 -0.73 -5.96
C TYR A 242 6.21 -0.88 -4.88
N TYR A 243 5.50 0.20 -4.58
CA TYR A 243 4.33 0.19 -3.71
C TYR A 243 3.14 0.65 -4.54
N ASP A 244 2.36 -0.30 -5.04
CA ASP A 244 1.24 -0.05 -5.95
C ASP A 244 -0.09 -0.26 -5.19
N LEU A 245 -0.84 0.81 -4.98
CA LEU A 245 -2.17 0.79 -4.39
C LEU A 245 -3.24 0.79 -5.48
N PHE A 246 -4.17 -0.15 -5.40
CA PHE A 246 -5.30 -0.28 -6.31
C PHE A 246 -6.62 -0.08 -5.58
N ARG A 247 -7.59 0.56 -6.24
CA ARG A 247 -9.00 0.49 -5.86
C ARG A 247 -9.77 -0.35 -6.86
N LEU A 248 -10.68 -1.18 -6.34
CA LEU A 248 -11.61 -1.97 -7.13
C LEU A 248 -13.04 -1.44 -7.06
N ASP A 249 -13.78 -1.65 -8.15
CA ASP A 249 -15.25 -1.63 -8.18
C ASP A 249 -15.73 -2.87 -8.95
N LYS A 250 -16.74 -3.57 -8.40
CA LYS A 250 -17.31 -4.80 -8.97
C LYS A 250 -16.24 -5.83 -9.40
N GLY A 251 -15.16 -5.94 -8.63
CA GLY A 251 -14.07 -6.88 -8.87
C GLY A 251 -13.14 -6.52 -10.03
N LYS A 252 -13.14 -5.25 -10.47
CA LYS A 252 -12.19 -4.72 -11.46
C LYS A 252 -11.38 -3.60 -10.85
N ILE A 253 -10.11 -3.50 -11.20
CA ILE A 253 -9.25 -2.36 -10.89
C ILE A 253 -9.77 -1.14 -11.67
N VAL A 254 -10.04 -0.07 -10.94
CA VAL A 254 -10.60 1.19 -11.46
C VAL A 254 -9.77 2.40 -11.06
N GLU A 255 -8.79 2.26 -10.18
CA GLU A 255 -7.94 3.36 -9.74
C GLU A 255 -6.60 2.80 -9.27
N HIS A 256 -5.49 3.48 -9.56
CA HIS A 256 -4.15 3.06 -9.19
C HIS A 256 -3.28 4.25 -8.75
N TRP A 257 -2.53 4.09 -7.66
CA TRP A 257 -1.50 5.00 -7.15
C TRP A 257 -0.23 4.21 -6.91
N ASP A 258 0.93 4.84 -7.06
CA ASP A 258 2.19 4.17 -6.78
C ASP A 258 3.24 5.08 -6.15
N VAL A 259 4.23 4.42 -5.54
CA VAL A 259 5.52 5.00 -5.19
C VAL A 259 6.61 4.08 -5.69
N LEU A 260 7.58 4.64 -6.40
CA LEU A 260 8.74 3.95 -6.95
C LEU A 260 10.01 4.49 -6.29
N THR A 261 10.60 3.71 -5.38
CA THR A 261 11.78 4.14 -4.62
C THR A 261 13.01 3.32 -5.04
N PRO A 262 14.07 3.94 -5.59
CA PRO A 262 15.35 3.27 -5.78
C PRO A 262 15.88 2.68 -4.47
N LEU A 263 16.32 1.43 -4.50
CA LEU A 263 16.84 0.75 -3.31
C LEU A 263 18.16 1.38 -2.87
N THR A 264 18.28 1.61 -1.58
CA THR A 264 19.55 2.07 -0.99
C THR A 264 20.54 0.91 -0.95
N ALA A 265 21.78 1.16 -1.38
CA ALA A 265 22.83 0.15 -1.32
C ALA A 265 23.11 -0.23 0.15
N PRO A 266 23.37 -1.52 0.49
CA PRO A 266 23.57 -1.94 1.87
C PRO A 266 24.67 -1.15 2.62
N ALA A 267 25.72 -0.73 1.92
CA ALA A 267 26.80 0.08 2.51
C ALA A 267 26.39 1.52 2.90
N GLN A 268 25.24 2.00 2.43
CA GLN A 268 24.68 3.33 2.72
C GLN A 268 23.55 3.27 3.75
N ALA A 269 23.00 2.09 4.02
CA ALA A 269 21.90 1.91 4.96
C ALA A 269 22.35 2.04 6.42
N LYS A 270 21.50 2.62 7.26
CA LYS A 270 21.74 2.78 8.71
C LYS A 270 21.26 1.59 9.55
N ASN A 271 20.57 0.65 8.91
CA ASN A 271 20.17 -0.63 9.48
C ASN A 271 20.41 -1.73 8.43
N ALA A 272 20.33 -3.00 8.85
CA ALA A 272 20.55 -4.16 7.97
C ALA A 272 19.25 -4.88 7.57
N ASN A 273 18.09 -4.31 7.93
CA ASN A 273 16.79 -4.93 7.70
C ASN A 273 16.35 -4.62 6.26
N GLY A 274 16.06 -5.65 5.48
CA GLY A 274 15.75 -5.49 4.05
C GLY A 274 14.35 -4.92 3.83
N GLU A 275 14.21 -4.11 2.78
CA GLU A 275 12.94 -3.50 2.32
C GLU A 275 11.81 -4.53 2.12
N PHE A 276 12.17 -5.80 1.89
CA PHE A 276 11.22 -6.86 1.59
C PHE A 276 11.17 -7.98 2.63
N ASP A 277 11.75 -7.77 3.81
CA ASP A 277 11.83 -8.75 4.91
C ASP A 277 10.49 -8.86 5.67
N PHE A 278 9.39 -9.06 4.94
CA PHE A 278 8.09 -9.32 5.53
C PHE A 278 8.07 -10.73 6.14
N PRO A 279 7.57 -10.90 7.36
CA PRO A 279 7.22 -12.22 7.88
C PRO A 279 6.32 -12.95 6.89
N GLN A 280 6.59 -14.25 6.68
CA GLN A 280 5.70 -15.10 5.90
C GLN A 280 4.36 -15.16 6.62
N ASP A 281 3.33 -14.53 6.06
CA ASP A 281 1.98 -14.72 6.57
C ASP A 281 1.64 -16.19 6.35
N GLN A 282 1.21 -16.88 7.40
CA GLN A 282 0.41 -18.07 7.16
C GLN A 282 -0.85 -17.54 6.46
N LEU A 283 -0.95 -17.73 5.14
CA LEU A 283 -2.21 -17.58 4.42
C LEU A 283 -3.23 -18.28 5.29
N SER A 284 -4.15 -17.51 5.88
CA SER A 284 -5.13 -18.07 6.79
C SER A 284 -5.89 -19.15 6.04
N THR A 285 -5.53 -20.39 6.34
CA THR A 285 -6.20 -21.62 5.94
C THR A 285 -7.45 -21.75 6.82
N ASN A 286 -8.27 -20.71 6.88
CA ASN A 286 -9.65 -20.86 7.33
C ASN A 286 -10.48 -21.23 6.11
N ALA A 287 -10.22 -22.44 5.63
CA ALA A 287 -11.21 -23.24 4.94
C ALA A 287 -12.09 -23.86 6.03
N SER A 288 -13.27 -23.30 6.25
CA SER A 288 -14.47 -23.93 6.81
C SER A 288 -15.65 -23.02 6.52
#